data_AF-A0A1Y1LM63-F1
#
_entry.id   AF-A0A1Y1LM63-F1
#
_cell.length_a   1.000
_cell.length_b   1.000
_cell.length_c   1.000
_cell.angle_alpha   90.00
_cell.angle_beta   90.00
_cell.angle_gamma   90.00
#
_symmetry.space_group_name_H-M   'P 1'
#
loop_
_entity.id
_entity.type
_entity.pdbx_description
1 polymer ?
#
loop_
_entity_poly.entity_id
_entity_poly.type
_entity_poly.pdbx_seq_one_letter_code
_entity_poly.pdbx_strand_id
1 'polypeptide(L)'
;MGSNVVNLTDREYMQLLQERILENYANEMNKRIATREAEEMERVKNLVLIGRIPLDEAPPEMVDHPVRLIEMHCRRLIAERRAKIKVHKGFIPKHLYVDDTPDPPSGLSIEEGHVFRSKNERLCHPPACVLNIPDKEDVKRGYMFTEENYAKLNLEGSLIQELRKSQTVEEMYQLADRIMGITTPEAEQ
;
A
#
# COMPACT_ATOMS: atom_id res chain seq x y z
N MET A 1 41.05 69.76 -31.74
CA MET A 1 39.58 69.69 -31.87
C MET A 1 39.28 69.01 -33.20
N GLY A 2 39.33 67.67 -33.25
CA GLY A 2 39.08 66.93 -34.48
C GLY A 2 37.60 66.99 -34.83
N SER A 3 37.26 67.45 -36.03
CA SER A 3 35.89 67.46 -36.52
C SER A 3 35.43 66.02 -36.77
N ASN A 4 34.51 65.52 -35.96
CA ASN A 4 33.81 64.24 -36.19
C ASN A 4 32.80 64.40 -37.34
N VAL A 5 33.30 64.68 -38.55
CA VAL A 5 32.47 64.65 -39.76
C VAL A 5 32.56 63.24 -40.30
N VAL A 6 31.55 62.45 -39.99
CA VAL A 6 31.40 61.09 -40.49
C VAL A 6 30.53 61.15 -41.73
N ASN A 7 31.05 60.65 -42.85
CA ASN A 7 30.26 60.52 -44.08
C ASN A 7 29.37 59.27 -43.97
N LEU A 8 28.05 59.43 -44.12
CA LEU A 8 27.07 58.32 -44.12
C LEU A 8 27.33 57.27 -45.22
N THR A 9 28.16 57.60 -46.20
CA THR A 9 28.56 56.73 -47.31
C THR A 9 29.75 55.84 -46.99
N ASP A 10 30.44 56.05 -45.87
CA ASP A 10 31.60 55.25 -45.50
C ASP A 10 31.17 53.89 -44.95
N ARG A 11 31.37 52.85 -45.76
CA ARG A 11 30.92 51.48 -45.48
C ARG A 11 31.60 50.91 -44.24
N GLU A 12 32.90 51.14 -44.07
CA GLU A 12 33.66 50.57 -42.95
C GLU A 12 33.20 51.17 -41.63
N TYR A 13 33.02 52.49 -41.59
CA TYR A 13 32.47 53.17 -40.42
C TYR A 13 31.07 52.68 -40.08
N MET A 14 30.18 52.56 -41.08
CA MET A 14 28.80 52.12 -40.85
C MET A 14 28.73 50.67 -40.35
N GLN A 15 29.62 49.79 -40.82
CA GLN A 15 29.73 48.41 -40.33
C GLN A 15 30.21 48.37 -38.87
N LEU A 16 31.28 49.10 -38.53
CA LEU A 16 31.79 49.18 -37.15
C LEU A 16 30.75 49.77 -36.19
N LEU A 17 29.97 50.77 -36.65
CA LEU A 17 28.89 51.35 -35.86
C LEU A 17 27.79 50.31 -35.60
N GLN A 18 27.40 49.52 -36.61
CA GLN A 18 26.42 48.45 -36.45
C GLN A 18 26.89 47.38 -35.47
N GLU A 19 28.13 46.92 -35.61
CA GLU A 19 28.74 45.95 -34.69
C GLU A 19 28.72 46.48 -33.26
N ARG A 20 29.14 47.74 -33.06
CA ARG A 20 29.15 48.35 -31.73
C ARG A 20 27.76 48.52 -31.13
N ILE A 21 26.74 48.82 -31.93
CA ILE A 21 25.35 48.89 -31.47
C ILE A 21 24.87 47.50 -31.03
N LEU A 22 25.18 46.46 -31.81
CA LEU A 22 24.82 45.08 -31.48
C LEU A 22 25.54 44.60 -30.21
N GLU A 23 26.83 44.90 -30.06
CA GLU A 23 27.60 44.61 -28.85
C GLU A 23 27.03 45.33 -27.63
N ASN A 24 26.73 46.63 -27.75
CA ASN A 24 26.11 47.38 -26.66
C ASN A 24 24.77 46.76 -26.23
N TYR A 25 23.94 46.39 -27.20
CA TYR A 25 22.66 45.72 -26.94
C TYR A 25 22.86 44.37 -26.24
N ALA A 26 23.78 43.53 -26.73
CA ALA A 26 24.11 42.25 -26.12
C ALA A 26 24.62 42.43 -24.68
N ASN A 27 25.48 43.42 -24.45
CA ASN A 27 26.02 43.73 -23.13
C ASN A 27 24.92 44.21 -22.15
N GLU A 28 24.00 45.07 -22.60
CA GLU A 28 22.86 45.48 -21.79
C GLU A 28 21.93 44.31 -21.47
N MET A 29 21.67 43.45 -22.46
CA MET A 29 20.85 42.25 -22.26
C MET A 29 21.50 41.29 -21.25
N ASN A 30 22.80 41.03 -21.39
CA ASN A 30 23.55 40.18 -20.46
C ASN A 30 23.57 40.77 -19.04
N LYS A 31 23.71 42.08 -18.90
CA LYS A 31 23.59 42.75 -17.59
C LYS A 31 22.21 42.51 -16.97
N ARG A 32 21.14 42.65 -17.76
CA ARG A 32 19.76 42.41 -17.28
C ARG A 32 19.51 40.96 -16.89
N ILE A 33 20.11 40.01 -17.61
CA ILE A 33 20.05 38.59 -17.28
C ILE A 33 20.77 38.36 -15.96
N ALA A 34 22.01 38.83 -15.81
CA ALA A 34 22.80 38.67 -14.59
C ALA A 34 22.11 39.29 -13.36
N THR A 35 21.49 40.47 -13.50
CA THR A 35 20.71 41.07 -12.40
C THR A 35 19.53 40.20 -11.99
N ARG A 36 18.82 39.62 -12.97
CA ARG A 36 17.68 38.73 -12.68
C ARG A 36 18.12 37.41 -12.06
N GLU A 37 19.23 36.85 -12.52
CA GLU A 37 19.81 35.64 -11.92
C GLU A 37 20.16 35.88 -10.46
N ALA A 38 20.79 37.02 -10.14
CA ALA A 38 21.09 37.38 -8.75
C ALA A 38 19.82 37.56 -7.90
N GLU A 39 18.80 38.26 -8.41
CA GLU A 39 17.50 38.42 -7.74
C GLU A 39 16.81 37.08 -7.48
N GLU A 40 16.83 36.18 -8.46
CA GLU A 40 16.20 34.87 -8.35
C GLU A 40 16.96 33.96 -7.36
N MET A 41 18.30 34.05 -7.34
CA MET A 41 19.12 33.36 -6.35
C MET A 41 18.81 33.81 -4.93
N GLU A 42 18.69 35.12 -4.69
CA GLU A 42 18.29 35.65 -3.38
C GLU A 42 16.86 35.26 -3.02
N ARG A 43 15.94 35.24 -3.99
CA ARG A 43 14.56 34.74 -3.79
C ARG A 43 14.55 33.28 -3.34
N VAL A 44 15.34 32.42 -3.99
CA VAL A 44 15.44 30.99 -3.63
C VAL A 44 16.08 30.82 -2.25
N LYS A 45 17.15 31.54 -1.92
CA LYS A 45 17.75 31.53 -0.57
C LYS A 45 16.69 31.83 0.49
N ASN A 46 15.89 32.88 0.29
CA ASN A 46 14.81 33.26 1.20
C ASN A 46 13.75 32.16 1.33
N LEU A 47 13.34 31.51 0.24
CA LEU A 47 12.37 30.43 0.27
C LEU A 47 12.85 29.21 1.07
N VAL A 48 14.14 28.89 0.97
CA VAL A 48 14.75 27.82 1.78
C VAL A 48 14.79 28.20 3.25
N LEU A 49 15.15 29.44 3.59
CA LEU A 49 15.15 29.92 4.97
C LEU A 49 13.75 29.94 5.60
N ILE A 50 12.72 30.25 4.81
CA ILE A 50 11.31 30.17 5.23
C ILE A 50 10.84 28.70 5.36
N GLY A 51 11.56 27.75 4.75
CA GLY A 51 11.23 26.32 4.77
C GLY A 51 10.17 25.91 3.74
N ARG A 52 9.96 26.70 2.69
CA ARG A 52 9.08 26.32 1.56
C ARG A 52 9.76 25.35 0.59
N ILE A 53 11.07 25.44 0.48
CA ILE A 53 11.91 24.55 -0.31
C ILE A 53 12.72 23.68 0.67
N PRO A 54 12.81 22.36 0.45
CA PRO A 54 13.62 21.49 1.29
C PRO A 54 15.12 21.82 1.15
N LEU A 55 15.88 21.67 2.22
CA LEU A 55 17.32 21.99 2.22
C LEU A 55 18.20 21.08 1.35
N ASP A 56 17.65 19.97 0.85
CA ASP A 56 18.31 19.10 -0.14
C ASP A 56 18.42 19.76 -1.52
N GLU A 57 17.44 20.60 -1.85
CA GLU A 57 17.38 21.38 -3.09
C GLU A 57 17.96 22.80 -2.89
N ALA A 58 18.65 23.02 -1.77
CA ALA A 58 19.26 24.31 -1.47
C ALA A 58 20.31 24.69 -2.53
N PRO A 59 20.35 25.96 -2.97
CA PRO A 59 21.35 26.43 -3.92
C PRO A 59 22.79 26.22 -3.40
N PRO A 60 23.77 25.97 -4.30
CA PRO A 60 25.14 25.64 -3.93
C PRO A 60 25.84 26.78 -3.18
N GLU A 61 25.44 28.03 -3.38
CA GLU A 61 25.98 29.19 -2.64
C GLU A 61 25.68 29.12 -1.14
N MET A 62 24.66 28.36 -0.74
CA MET A 62 24.20 28.26 0.65
C MET A 62 24.77 27.03 1.35
N VAL A 63 25.80 26.39 0.79
CA VAL A 63 26.44 25.20 1.37
C VAL A 63 26.91 25.45 2.79
N ASP A 64 27.57 26.59 3.02
CA ASP A 64 28.19 26.95 4.30
C ASP A 64 27.25 27.71 5.23
N HIS A 65 25.97 27.85 4.87
CA HIS A 65 25.01 28.58 5.68
C HIS A 65 24.71 27.81 6.99
N PRO A 66 24.68 28.48 8.17
CA PRO A 66 24.54 27.83 9.46
C PRO A 66 23.26 26.98 9.57
N VAL A 67 22.15 27.43 8.98
CA VAL A 67 20.88 26.67 8.99
C VAL A 67 21.05 25.31 8.34
N ARG A 68 21.75 25.26 7.20
CA ARG A 68 22.00 24.00 6.48
C ARG A 68 22.97 23.09 7.23
N LEU A 69 24.03 23.65 7.80
CA LEU A 69 24.99 22.90 8.61
C LEU A 69 24.34 22.27 9.84
N ILE A 70 23.51 23.03 10.55
CA ILE A 70 22.75 22.55 11.72
C ILE A 70 21.80 21.43 11.31
N GLU A 71 21.07 21.62 10.21
CA GLU A 71 20.14 20.59 9.76
C GLU A 71 20.85 19.30 9.34
N MET A 72 21.94 19.40 8.57
CA MET A 72 22.76 18.25 8.20
C MET A 72 23.30 17.53 9.44
N HIS A 73 23.73 18.28 10.45
CA HIS A 73 24.17 17.71 11.73
C HIS A 73 23.04 16.98 12.44
N CYS A 74 21.84 17.58 12.54
CA CYS A 74 20.66 16.98 13.13
C CYS A 74 20.22 15.71 12.38
N ARG A 75 20.18 15.75 11.04
CA ARG A 75 19.86 14.60 10.18
C ARG A 75 20.81 13.44 10.43
N ARG A 76 22.12 13.72 10.53
CA ARG A 76 23.13 12.70 10.88
C ARG A 76 22.84 12.06 12.24
N LEU A 77 22.59 12.86 13.28
CA LEU A 77 22.26 12.34 14.62
C LEU A 77 20.98 11.50 14.62
N ILE A 78 19.95 11.93 13.87
CA ILE A 78 18.70 11.19 13.72
C ILE A 78 18.95 9.87 13.00
N ALA A 79 19.75 9.86 11.93
CA ALA A 79 20.11 8.65 11.20
C ALA A 79 20.87 7.66 12.08
N GLU A 80 21.86 8.12 12.84
CA GLU A 80 22.59 7.29 13.81
C GLU A 80 21.67 6.69 14.88
N ARG A 81 20.70 7.47 15.38
CA ARG A 81 19.70 6.98 16.33
C ARG A 81 18.79 5.94 15.69
N ARG A 82 18.25 6.22 14.50
CA ARG A 82 17.37 5.30 13.76
C ARG A 82 18.07 3.99 13.41
N ALA A 83 19.33 4.04 13.01
CA ALA A 83 20.13 2.85 12.70
C ALA A 83 20.33 1.92 13.92
N LYS A 84 20.32 2.48 15.14
CA LYS A 84 20.42 1.71 16.39
C LYS A 84 19.08 1.09 16.82
N ILE A 85 17.95 1.57 16.30
CA ILE A 85 16.63 1.05 16.65
C ILE A 85 16.39 -0.25 15.88
N LYS A 86 16.40 -1.37 16.60
CA LYS A 86 15.95 -2.66 16.06
C LYS A 86 14.43 -2.71 16.06
N VAL A 87 13.81 -2.43 14.92
CA VAL A 87 12.36 -2.59 14.76
C VAL A 87 12.05 -4.08 14.66
N HIS A 88 11.42 -4.64 15.68
CA HIS A 88 10.93 -6.01 15.63
C HIS A 88 9.73 -6.05 14.68
N LYS A 89 9.96 -6.53 13.45
CA LYS A 89 8.88 -6.76 12.50
C LYS A 89 8.10 -7.97 12.99
N GLY A 90 6.82 -7.79 13.31
CA GLY A 90 5.93 -8.91 13.55
C GLY A 90 5.92 -9.81 12.32
N PHE A 91 6.00 -11.13 12.50
CA PHE A 91 5.74 -12.05 11.41
C PHE A 91 4.26 -11.95 11.08
N ILE A 92 3.94 -11.25 10.01
CA ILE A 92 2.58 -11.22 9.48
C ILE A 92 2.50 -12.31 8.41
N PRO A 93 1.69 -13.36 8.63
CA PRO A 93 1.49 -14.38 7.62
C PRO A 93 0.95 -13.77 6.32
N LYS A 94 1.63 -14.09 5.21
CA LYS A 94 1.32 -13.57 3.86
C LYS A 94 -0.14 -13.76 3.40
N HIS A 95 -0.87 -14.68 4.04
CA HIS A 95 -2.26 -15.00 3.71
C HIS A 95 -3.29 -14.11 4.44
N LEU A 96 -2.88 -13.27 5.39
CA LEU A 96 -3.79 -12.36 6.11
C LEU A 96 -4.01 -11.02 5.39
N TYR A 97 -3.20 -10.70 4.38
CA TYR A 97 -3.41 -9.57 3.48
C TYR A 97 -4.05 -10.07 2.18
N VAL A 98 -5.37 -10.14 2.18
CA VAL A 98 -6.19 -10.27 0.97
C VAL A 98 -6.91 -8.94 0.74
N ASP A 99 -6.19 -7.83 0.90
CA ASP A 99 -6.66 -6.54 0.39
C ASP A 99 -6.17 -6.42 -1.06
N ASP A 100 -7.10 -6.61 -1.99
CA ASP A 100 -6.91 -6.36 -3.44
C ASP A 100 -6.80 -4.86 -3.76
N THR A 101 -6.77 -4.00 -2.73
CA THR A 101 -6.70 -2.55 -2.88
C THR A 101 -5.31 -2.16 -3.35
N PRO A 102 -5.17 -1.55 -4.55
CA PRO A 102 -3.86 -1.14 -5.05
C PRO A 102 -3.27 -0.06 -4.15
N ASP A 103 -1.97 -0.20 -3.83
CA ASP A 103 -1.24 0.84 -3.11
C ASP A 103 -1.29 2.16 -3.89
N PRO A 104 -1.49 3.30 -3.20
CA PRO A 104 -1.39 4.61 -3.84
C PRO A 104 0.02 4.83 -4.40
N PRO A 105 0.18 5.64 -5.46
CA PRO A 105 1.46 5.87 -6.15
C PRO A 105 2.50 6.65 -5.31
N SER A 106 2.32 6.74 -3.99
CA SER A 106 3.13 7.53 -3.06
C SER A 106 4.53 6.96 -2.81
N GLY A 107 4.86 5.77 -3.35
CA GLY A 107 6.20 5.18 -3.20
C GLY A 107 6.58 4.79 -1.76
N LEU A 108 5.61 4.82 -0.84
CA LEU A 108 5.76 4.38 0.54
C LEU A 108 5.26 2.94 0.71
N SER A 109 5.63 2.02 -0.20
CA SER A 109 5.36 0.60 0.06
C SER A 109 6.35 0.12 1.11
N ILE A 110 5.81 -0.35 2.25
CA ILE A 110 6.63 -0.79 3.39
C ILE A 110 7.14 -2.22 3.17
N GLU A 111 6.66 -2.94 2.14
CA GLU A 111 6.87 -4.39 2.02
C GLU A 111 7.25 -4.86 0.60
N GLU A 112 8.32 -5.66 0.51
CA GLU A 112 8.79 -6.38 -0.70
C GLU A 112 7.84 -7.53 -1.12
N GLY A 113 6.61 -7.58 -0.58
CA GLY A 113 5.72 -8.75 -0.63
C GLY A 113 4.83 -8.86 -1.87
N HIS A 114 4.72 -7.82 -2.69
CA HIS A 114 3.83 -7.81 -3.85
C HIS A 114 4.47 -8.50 -5.06
N VAL A 115 4.67 -9.82 -4.97
CA VAL A 115 4.85 -10.63 -6.18
C VAL A 115 3.47 -10.86 -6.77
N PHE A 116 3.16 -10.18 -7.89
CA PHE A 116 1.94 -10.43 -8.65
C PHE A 116 1.83 -11.93 -8.96
N ARG A 117 0.65 -12.52 -8.69
CA ARG A 117 0.34 -13.88 -9.14
C ARG A 117 0.48 -13.94 -10.66
N SER A 118 1.04 -15.04 -11.16
CA SER A 118 1.14 -15.22 -12.60
C SER A 118 -0.27 -15.29 -13.21
N LYS A 119 -0.47 -14.70 -14.41
CA LYS A 119 -1.80 -14.65 -15.08
C LYS A 119 -2.46 -16.03 -15.25
N ASN A 120 -1.69 -17.11 -15.13
CA ASN A 120 -2.11 -18.47 -15.43
C ASN A 120 -2.37 -19.33 -14.18
N GLU A 121 -2.23 -18.79 -12.97
CA GLU A 121 -2.55 -19.50 -11.74
C GLU A 121 -4.07 -19.60 -11.55
N ARG A 122 -4.57 -20.83 -11.42
CA ARG A 122 -5.98 -21.08 -11.07
C ARG A 122 -6.22 -20.56 -9.65
N LEU A 123 -6.97 -19.46 -9.55
CA LEU A 123 -7.27 -18.75 -8.29
C LEU A 123 -8.07 -19.60 -7.30
N CYS A 124 -8.81 -20.59 -7.78
CA CYS A 124 -9.65 -21.45 -6.97
C CYS A 124 -9.66 -22.87 -7.54
N HIS A 125 -9.57 -23.86 -6.64
CA HIS A 125 -9.81 -25.25 -6.98
C HIS A 125 -11.32 -25.51 -6.89
N PRO A 126 -11.90 -26.33 -7.79
CA PRO A 126 -13.32 -26.65 -7.72
C PRO A 126 -13.67 -27.20 -6.32
N PRO A 127 -14.80 -26.80 -5.71
CA PRO A 127 -15.21 -27.30 -4.39
C PRO A 127 -15.27 -28.84 -4.32
N ALA A 128 -15.54 -29.48 -5.45
CA ALA A 128 -15.55 -30.93 -5.60
C ALA A 128 -14.20 -31.62 -5.26
N CYS A 129 -13.08 -30.90 -5.34
CA CYS A 129 -11.76 -31.41 -4.94
C CYS A 129 -11.57 -31.44 -3.41
N VAL A 130 -12.37 -30.68 -2.65
CA VAL A 130 -12.28 -30.57 -1.18
C VAL A 130 -13.41 -31.33 -0.50
N LEU A 131 -14.55 -31.46 -1.16
CA LEU A 131 -15.77 -32.05 -0.56
C LEU A 131 -15.90 -33.58 -0.71
N ASN A 132 -15.05 -34.24 -1.52
CA ASN A 132 -15.22 -35.66 -1.88
C ASN A 132 -14.18 -36.62 -1.30
N ILE A 133 -13.43 -36.22 -0.28
CA ILE A 133 -12.50 -37.15 0.37
C ILE A 133 -12.81 -37.15 1.87
N PRO A 134 -13.48 -38.20 2.41
CA PRO A 134 -13.24 -38.53 3.80
C PRO A 134 -11.77 -38.99 3.83
N ASP A 135 -10.87 -38.07 4.17
CA ASP A 135 -9.46 -38.40 4.27
C ASP A 135 -9.34 -39.50 5.33
N LYS A 136 -9.16 -40.74 4.88
CA LYS A 136 -8.85 -41.88 5.75
C LYS A 136 -7.64 -41.56 6.64
N GLU A 137 -6.81 -40.62 6.20
CA GLU A 137 -5.73 -40.03 6.97
C GLU A 137 -6.22 -39.19 8.15
N ASP A 138 -7.25 -38.37 8.01
CA ASP A 138 -7.77 -37.54 9.10
C ASP A 138 -8.50 -38.37 10.17
N VAL A 139 -9.15 -39.47 9.77
CA VAL A 139 -9.67 -40.48 10.70
C VAL A 139 -8.52 -41.17 11.45
N LYS A 140 -7.43 -41.53 10.76
CA LYS A 140 -6.22 -42.12 11.39
C LYS A 140 -5.47 -41.14 12.30
N ARG A 141 -5.44 -39.86 11.95
CA ARG A 141 -4.83 -38.78 12.73
C ARG A 141 -5.71 -38.37 13.92
N GLY A 142 -6.95 -38.88 13.99
CA GLY A 142 -7.89 -38.64 15.09
C GLY A 142 -8.65 -37.30 14.99
N TYR A 143 -8.57 -36.62 13.84
CA TYR A 143 -9.29 -35.37 13.60
C TYR A 143 -10.76 -35.62 13.23
N MET A 144 -11.10 -36.82 12.74
CA MET A 144 -12.46 -37.20 12.34
C MET A 144 -12.89 -38.51 13.01
N PHE A 145 -14.16 -38.60 13.40
CA PHE A 145 -14.74 -39.83 13.95
C PHE A 145 -15.03 -40.86 12.85
N THR A 146 -14.93 -42.15 13.17
CA THR A 146 -15.53 -43.20 12.35
C THR A 146 -17.05 -43.14 12.47
N GLU A 147 -17.76 -43.60 11.44
CA GLU A 147 -19.23 -43.65 11.44
C GLU A 147 -19.78 -44.43 12.65
N GLU A 148 -19.09 -45.50 13.05
CA GLU A 148 -19.44 -46.29 14.24
C GLU A 148 -19.23 -45.53 15.56
N ASN A 149 -18.19 -44.69 15.64
CA ASN A 149 -17.94 -43.87 16.84
C ASN A 149 -18.93 -42.72 16.91
N TYR A 150 -19.29 -42.14 15.77
CA TYR A 150 -20.32 -41.11 15.68
C TYR A 150 -21.70 -41.65 16.09
N ALA A 151 -22.06 -42.86 15.65
CA ALA A 151 -23.30 -43.52 16.04
C ALA A 151 -23.38 -43.83 17.56
N LYS A 152 -22.24 -44.06 18.22
CA LYS A 152 -22.17 -44.23 19.69
C LYS A 152 -22.26 -42.90 20.44
N LEU A 153 -21.76 -41.81 19.84
CA LEU A 153 -21.80 -40.46 20.39
C LEU A 153 -23.21 -39.85 20.33
N ASN A 154 -23.98 -40.20 19.30
CA ASN A 154 -25.39 -39.86 19.23
C ASN A 154 -26.17 -40.73 20.23
N LEU A 155 -26.33 -40.21 21.45
CA LEU A 155 -27.18 -40.80 22.48
C LEU A 155 -28.66 -40.59 22.10
N GLU A 156 -29.14 -41.38 21.15
CA GLU A 156 -30.57 -41.49 20.88
C GLU A 156 -31.22 -42.27 22.04
N GLY A 157 -32.32 -41.75 22.59
CA GLY A 157 -33.12 -42.48 23.57
C GLY A 157 -33.72 -43.75 22.96
N SER A 158 -33.89 -44.82 23.75
CA SER A 158 -34.41 -46.11 23.27
C SER A 158 -35.74 -45.99 22.51
N LEU A 159 -36.63 -45.11 22.98
CA LEU A 159 -37.92 -44.84 22.34
C LEU A 159 -37.79 -44.19 20.95
N ILE A 160 -36.77 -43.35 20.73
CA ILE A 160 -36.51 -42.70 19.44
C ILE A 160 -36.01 -43.74 18.43
N GLN A 161 -35.19 -44.70 18.88
CA GLN A 161 -34.75 -45.82 18.03
C GLN A 161 -35.90 -46.74 17.65
N GLU A 162 -36.87 -46.95 18.54
CA GLU A 162 -38.09 -47.72 18.28
C GLU A 162 -39.01 -47.00 17.29
N LEU A 163 -39.20 -45.68 17.44
CA LEU A 163 -39.98 -44.86 16.51
C LEU A 163 -39.38 -44.88 15.09
N ARG A 164 -38.05 -44.94 14.95
CA ARG A 164 -37.40 -45.06 13.63
C ARG A 164 -37.63 -46.42 12.97
N LYS A 165 -37.95 -47.46 13.75
CA LYS A 165 -38.16 -48.84 13.30
C LYS A 165 -39.64 -49.18 13.07
N SER A 166 -40.59 -48.38 13.56
CA SER A 166 -42.02 -48.64 13.38
C SER A 166 -42.41 -48.56 11.90
N GLN A 167 -43.15 -49.55 11.41
CA GLN A 167 -43.58 -49.64 10.00
C GLN A 167 -44.97 -49.07 9.77
N THR A 168 -45.79 -49.00 10.82
CA THR A 168 -47.18 -48.54 10.80
C THR A 168 -47.29 -47.13 11.37
N VAL A 169 -48.13 -46.32 10.72
CA VAL A 169 -48.29 -44.89 11.03
C VAL A 169 -48.90 -44.68 12.42
N GLU A 170 -49.85 -45.52 12.83
CA GLU A 170 -50.52 -45.43 14.13
C GLU A 170 -49.56 -45.70 15.31
N GLU A 171 -48.71 -46.74 15.21
CA GLU A 171 -47.69 -47.05 16.22
C GLU A 171 -46.66 -45.92 16.34
N MET A 172 -46.29 -45.30 15.22
CA MET A 172 -45.37 -44.17 15.20
C MET A 172 -45.94 -42.97 15.98
N TYR A 173 -47.22 -42.64 15.79
CA TYR A 173 -47.88 -41.55 16.52
C TYR A 173 -48.00 -41.85 18.02
N GLN A 174 -48.37 -43.08 18.40
CA GLN A 174 -48.44 -43.48 19.81
C GLN A 174 -47.08 -43.39 20.52
N LEU A 175 -46.01 -43.83 19.84
CA LEU A 175 -44.65 -43.69 20.36
C LEU A 175 -44.20 -42.23 20.42
N ALA A 176 -44.58 -41.40 19.43
CA ALA A 176 -44.29 -39.97 19.42
C ALA A 176 -44.95 -39.26 20.61
N ASP A 177 -46.23 -39.54 20.87
CA ASP A 177 -46.98 -38.95 21.98
C ASP A 177 -46.37 -39.35 23.33
N ARG A 178 -45.92 -40.62 23.45
CA ARG A 178 -45.21 -41.13 24.63
C ARG A 178 -43.85 -40.47 24.84
N ILE A 179 -43.10 -40.19 23.78
CA ILE A 179 -41.82 -39.46 23.84
C ILE A 179 -42.05 -38.01 24.25
N MET A 180 -43.10 -37.38 23.70
CA MET A 180 -43.46 -35.99 23.98
C MET A 180 -44.14 -35.82 25.36
N GLY A 181 -44.49 -36.92 26.04
CA GLY A 181 -45.17 -36.90 27.34
C GLY A 181 -46.60 -36.38 27.26
N ILE A 182 -47.18 -36.34 26.05
CA ILE A 182 -48.55 -35.92 25.83
C ILE A 182 -49.41 -37.13 26.14
N THR A 183 -49.92 -37.23 27.37
CA THR A 183 -51.00 -38.17 27.67
C THR A 183 -52.22 -37.73 26.88
N THR A 184 -52.56 -38.45 25.82
CA THR A 184 -53.84 -38.30 25.12
C THR A 184 -54.96 -38.39 26.17
N PRO A 185 -55.74 -37.32 26.40
CA PRO A 185 -56.92 -37.42 27.24
C PRO A 185 -58.03 -37.95 26.35
N GLU A 186 -58.08 -39.26 26.10
CA GLU A 186 -59.19 -39.84 25.37
C GLU A 186 -59.73 -41.08 26.07
N ALA A 187 -60.84 -40.85 26.78
CA ALA A 187 -62.12 -41.56 26.66
C ALA A 187 -62.75 -41.79 28.05
N GLU A 188 -63.53 -40.81 28.50
CA GLU A 188 -64.72 -41.12 29.30
C GLU A 188 -65.60 -42.06 28.47
N GLN A 189 -65.73 -43.31 28.91
CA GLN A 189 -66.91 -44.16 28.80
C GLN A 189 -66.81 -45.33 29.78
#